data_AF-A0A963K2J7-F1
#
_entry.id   AF-A0A963K2J7-F1
#
_cell.length_a   1.000
_cell.length_b   1.000
_cell.length_c   1.000
_cell.angle_alpha   90.00
_cell.angle_beta   90.00
_cell.angle_gamma   90.00
#
_symmetry.space_group_name_H-M   'P 1'
#
loop_
_entity.id
_entity.type
_entity.pdbx_description
1 polymer ?
#
loop_
_entity_poly.entity_id
_entity_poly.type
_entity_poly.pdbx_seq_one_letter_code
_entity_poly.pdbx_strand_id
1 'polypeptide(L)'
;MISQPPIEDPSRAEILAAALRATRRIAPLWPLQGFVAVNPFLGLADHRFAEAARAMAASAGARLTMPRAFYAKAIRGGRITALDLADALAEAEDGGDLPADGEALRAAALAPDPDVAPRPLPTVADVAGAATGRDWAGFVTDRLSAWAAAFFDAGQAAWRSPWRDLGPYAAWRAEALVDRTPETMGLAGFRRAVEGLPGDASDALEVATRRIGMPAAALEAYGHRLLMTIGGWSGHARQRVWESELHGRPDASLLELLAIRLAWEAALLDCLADAPAVEMAWHAALGAYATSPASHPALAVDCLLQLAYERAWQRELAARFRTRPEAAPAERPAVQAVFCID
;
A
#
# COMPACT_ATOMS: atom_id res chain seq x y z
N MET A 1 17.20 -29.77 -10.90
CA MET A 1 15.79 -29.55 -10.55
C MET A 1 15.71 -29.41 -9.04
N ILE A 2 15.78 -28.17 -8.54
CA ILE A 2 15.51 -27.88 -7.14
C ILE A 2 14.00 -27.86 -7.04
N SER A 3 13.41 -28.92 -6.48
CA SER A 3 11.98 -28.94 -6.17
C SER A 3 11.71 -27.79 -5.19
N GLN A 4 10.93 -26.80 -5.63
CA GLN A 4 10.39 -25.81 -4.71
C GLN A 4 9.59 -26.57 -3.63
N PRO A 5 9.72 -26.22 -2.34
CA PRO A 5 8.91 -26.83 -1.31
C PRO A 5 7.43 -26.62 -1.66
N PRO A 6 6.54 -27.57 -1.32
CA PRO A 6 5.11 -27.38 -1.51
C PRO A 6 4.69 -26.09 -0.80
N ILE A 7 3.94 -25.24 -1.50
CA ILE A 7 3.31 -24.08 -0.90
C ILE A 7 2.30 -24.63 0.11
N GLU A 8 2.65 -24.59 1.40
CA GLU A 8 1.74 -25.02 2.46
C GLU A 8 0.58 -24.01 2.57
N ASP A 9 -0.64 -24.55 2.68
CA ASP A 9 -1.82 -23.74 2.94
C ASP A 9 -1.66 -23.01 4.29
N PRO A 10 -1.86 -21.67 4.34
CA PRO A 10 -1.69 -20.91 5.56
C PRO A 10 -2.70 -21.36 6.62
N SER A 11 -2.24 -21.54 7.86
CA SER A 11 -3.12 -21.78 9.00
C SER A 11 -3.99 -20.55 9.28
N ARG A 12 -5.15 -20.76 9.91
CA ARG A 12 -6.03 -19.66 10.35
C ARG A 12 -5.29 -18.58 11.14
N ALA A 13 -4.37 -18.98 12.02
CA ALA A 13 -3.58 -18.06 12.83
C ALA A 13 -2.66 -17.19 11.98
N GLU A 14 -2.00 -17.76 10.96
CA GLU A 14 -1.14 -17.02 10.04
C GLU A 14 -1.94 -16.03 9.20
N ILE A 15 -3.13 -16.44 8.73
CA ILE A 15 -4.03 -15.57 7.95
C ILE A 15 -4.42 -14.34 8.78
N LEU A 16 -4.92 -14.55 10.00
CA LEU A 16 -5.35 -13.44 10.85
C LEU A 16 -4.18 -12.55 11.26
N ALA A 17 -3.02 -13.13 11.58
CA ALA A 17 -1.83 -12.37 11.90
C ALA A 17 -1.36 -11.50 10.71
N ALA A 18 -1.34 -12.06 9.50
CA ALA A 18 -0.97 -11.33 8.29
C ALA A 18 -1.98 -10.23 7.93
N ALA A 19 -3.28 -10.50 8.07
CA ALA A 19 -4.34 -9.51 7.89
C ALA A 19 -4.19 -8.34 8.87
N LEU A 20 -3.95 -8.63 10.16
CA LEU A 20 -3.69 -7.61 11.17
C LEU A 20 -2.43 -6.79 10.85
N ARG A 21 -1.33 -7.43 10.42
CA ARG A 21 -0.13 -6.68 9.97
C ARG A 21 -0.43 -5.79 8.77
N ALA A 22 -1.21 -6.27 7.78
CA ALA A 22 -1.64 -5.46 6.65
C ALA A 22 -2.43 -4.22 7.09
N THR A 23 -3.36 -4.35 8.06
CA THR A 23 -4.09 -3.19 8.60
C THR A 23 -3.18 -2.15 9.23
N ARG A 24 -2.07 -2.57 9.85
CA ARG A 24 -1.08 -1.68 10.47
C ARG A 24 -0.22 -0.94 9.46
N ARG A 25 -0.19 -1.36 8.19
CA ARG A 25 0.52 -0.64 7.11
C ARG A 25 -0.19 0.64 6.67
N ILE A 26 -1.49 0.76 6.95
CA ILE A 26 -2.28 1.94 6.61
C ILE A 26 -2.06 3.03 7.67
N ALA A 27 -1.74 4.24 7.21
CA ALA A 27 -1.71 5.43 8.05
C ALA A 27 -3.14 5.96 8.30
N PRO A 28 -3.46 6.43 9.52
CA PRO A 28 -4.75 7.03 9.81
C PRO A 28 -4.95 8.33 9.02
N LEU A 29 -6.18 8.55 8.54
CA LEU A 29 -6.58 9.75 7.81
C LEU A 29 -7.72 10.47 8.55
N TRP A 30 -7.47 11.69 8.99
CA TRP A 30 -8.47 12.51 9.69
C TRP A 30 -9.38 13.22 8.70
N PRO A 31 -10.67 13.38 9.06
CA PRO A 31 -11.60 14.14 8.25
C PRO A 31 -11.30 15.64 8.33
N LEU A 32 -11.80 16.42 7.37
CA LEU A 32 -11.54 17.86 7.26
C LEU A 32 -11.94 18.66 8.51
N GLN A 33 -12.94 18.20 9.28
CA GLN A 33 -13.40 18.88 10.49
C GLN A 33 -12.37 18.86 11.64
N GLY A 34 -11.41 17.93 11.60
CA GLY A 34 -10.39 17.74 12.63
C GLY A 34 -9.07 17.27 12.03
N PHE A 35 -8.65 17.93 10.95
CA PHE A 35 -7.48 17.51 10.17
C PHE A 35 -6.20 17.53 11.03
N VAL A 36 -5.50 16.40 11.03
CA VAL A 36 -4.16 16.24 11.62
C VAL A 36 -3.24 15.75 10.51
N ALA A 37 -2.13 16.46 10.30
CA ALA A 37 -1.12 16.02 9.36
C ALA A 37 -0.41 14.79 9.93
N VAL A 38 -0.54 13.65 9.27
CA VAL A 38 0.14 12.41 9.66
C VAL A 38 1.03 11.93 8.53
N ASN A 39 2.21 11.44 8.91
CA ASN A 39 3.14 10.82 7.98
C ASN A 39 2.42 9.69 7.22
N PRO A 40 2.25 9.77 5.89
CA PRO A 40 1.56 8.73 5.11
C PRO A 40 2.28 7.38 5.16
N PHE A 41 3.55 7.35 5.60
CA PHE A 41 4.35 6.16 5.78
C PHE A 41 4.44 5.70 7.25
N LEU A 42 3.57 6.20 8.15
CA LEU A 42 3.59 5.82 9.57
C LEU A 42 3.53 4.29 9.77
N GLY A 43 2.72 3.58 8.96
CA GLY A 43 2.61 2.11 9.00
C GLY A 43 3.82 1.35 8.44
N LEU A 44 4.83 2.07 7.94
CA LEU A 44 6.09 1.55 7.41
C LEU A 44 7.30 2.11 8.17
N ALA A 45 7.09 2.73 9.34
CA ALA A 45 8.16 3.33 10.13
C ALA A 45 9.19 2.31 10.66
N ASP A 46 8.82 1.03 10.70
CA ASP A 46 9.67 -0.12 11.02
C ASP A 46 10.53 -0.58 9.82
N HIS A 47 10.25 -0.11 8.61
CA HIS A 47 11.02 -0.44 7.41
C HIS A 47 12.14 0.56 7.15
N ARG A 48 13.22 0.07 6.56
CA ARG A 48 14.21 0.94 5.91
C ARG A 48 13.59 1.60 4.68
N PHE A 49 14.18 2.71 4.24
CA PHE A 49 13.64 3.50 3.12
C PHE A 49 13.41 2.66 1.84
N ALA A 50 14.39 1.83 1.46
CA ALA A 50 14.26 0.97 0.26
C ALA A 50 13.16 -0.09 0.41
N GLU A 51 12.98 -0.65 1.60
CA GLU A 51 11.91 -1.62 1.90
C GLU A 51 10.53 -0.95 1.84
N ALA A 52 10.39 0.24 2.44
CA ALA A 52 9.18 1.03 2.34
C ALA A 52 8.86 1.42 0.89
N ALA A 53 9.87 1.80 0.10
CA ALA A 53 9.72 2.13 -1.31
C ALA A 53 9.24 0.94 -2.14
N ARG A 54 9.80 -0.25 -1.89
CA ARG A 54 9.35 -1.51 -2.51
C ARG A 54 7.91 -1.84 -2.15
N ALA A 55 7.58 -1.76 -0.86
CA ALA A 55 6.24 -2.05 -0.37
C ALA A 55 5.19 -1.12 -1.01
N MET A 56 5.49 0.19 -1.10
CA MET A 56 4.58 1.18 -1.67
C MET A 56 4.49 1.11 -3.20
N ALA A 57 5.58 0.78 -3.90
CA ALA A 57 5.55 0.51 -5.32
C ALA A 57 4.65 -0.69 -5.62
N ALA A 58 4.77 -1.77 -4.84
CA ALA A 58 3.99 -2.98 -5.00
C ALA A 58 2.51 -2.83 -4.59
N SER A 59 2.20 -2.09 -3.53
CA SER A 59 0.83 -1.96 -3.03
C SER A 59 0.04 -0.84 -3.70
N ALA A 60 0.70 0.28 -4.02
CA ALA A 60 0.03 1.51 -4.45
C ALA A 60 0.52 2.05 -5.80
N GLY A 61 1.58 1.47 -6.38
CA GLY A 61 2.24 2.05 -7.55
C GLY A 61 2.91 3.40 -7.23
N ALA A 62 3.15 3.68 -5.95
CA ALA A 62 3.68 4.94 -5.49
C ALA A 62 5.22 4.95 -5.54
N ARG A 63 5.79 6.09 -5.90
CA ARG A 63 7.24 6.32 -5.88
C ARG A 63 7.61 7.14 -4.65
N LEU A 64 8.62 6.70 -3.91
CA LEU A 64 9.17 7.42 -2.75
C LEU A 64 10.39 8.28 -3.10
N THR A 65 10.88 8.17 -4.33
CA THR A 65 12.05 8.87 -4.87
C THR A 65 11.63 9.87 -5.95
N MET A 66 12.49 10.85 -6.21
CA MET A 66 12.35 11.72 -7.38
C MET A 66 12.66 10.96 -8.68
N PRO A 67 12.14 11.39 -9.86
CA PRO A 67 12.57 10.84 -11.14
C PRO A 67 14.08 10.97 -11.37
N ARG A 68 14.71 10.05 -12.11
CA ARG A 68 16.17 10.07 -12.35
C ARG A 68 16.71 11.37 -12.92
N ALA A 69 15.93 12.07 -13.74
CA ALA A 69 16.29 13.37 -14.29
C ALA A 69 16.63 14.42 -13.19
N PHE A 70 15.98 14.32 -12.02
CA PHE A 70 16.27 15.17 -10.86
C PHE A 70 17.69 14.90 -10.33
N TYR A 71 18.04 13.64 -10.09
CA TYR A 71 19.38 13.27 -9.61
C TYR A 71 20.45 13.53 -10.67
N ALA A 72 20.16 13.24 -11.94
CA ALA A 72 21.03 13.56 -13.07
C ALA A 72 21.40 15.05 -13.10
N LYS A 73 20.42 15.93 -12.86
CA LYS A 73 20.66 17.38 -12.75
C LYS A 73 21.54 17.71 -11.53
N ALA A 74 21.30 17.08 -10.39
CA ALA A 74 22.09 17.29 -9.18
C ALA A 74 23.56 16.82 -9.35
N ILE A 75 23.77 15.71 -10.06
CA ILE A 75 25.11 15.19 -10.44
C ILE A 75 25.80 16.16 -11.40
N ARG A 76 25.13 16.56 -12.50
CA ARG A 76 25.71 17.51 -13.48
C ARG A 76 26.02 18.86 -12.85
N GLY A 77 25.19 19.30 -11.90
CA GLY A 77 25.39 20.54 -11.14
C GLY A 77 26.45 20.45 -10.04
N GLY A 78 27.08 19.29 -9.84
CA GLY A 78 28.11 19.08 -8.82
C GLY A 78 27.60 19.04 -7.38
N ARG A 79 26.28 19.06 -7.16
CA ARG A 79 25.66 18.89 -5.84
C ARG A 79 25.93 17.48 -5.31
N ILE A 80 25.63 16.47 -6.13
CA ILE A 80 26.03 15.09 -5.87
C ILE A 80 27.41 14.88 -6.49
N THR A 81 28.36 14.43 -5.67
CA THR A 81 29.75 14.16 -6.05
C THR A 81 30.02 12.66 -6.10
N ALA A 82 31.20 12.27 -6.61
CA ALA A 82 31.64 10.87 -6.61
C ALA A 82 31.72 10.27 -5.19
N LEU A 83 32.07 11.08 -4.18
CA LEU A 83 32.12 10.63 -2.79
C LEU A 83 30.72 10.25 -2.28
N ASP A 84 29.70 11.07 -2.56
CA ASP A 84 28.33 10.80 -2.10
C ASP A 84 27.75 9.52 -2.70
N LEU A 85 28.11 9.24 -3.96
CA LEU A 85 27.70 8.02 -4.68
C LEU A 85 28.40 6.78 -4.10
N ALA A 86 29.69 6.89 -3.78
CA ALA A 86 30.44 5.81 -3.15
C ALA A 86 29.93 5.53 -1.72
N ASP A 87 29.66 6.58 -0.93
CA ASP A 87 29.10 6.45 0.42
C ASP A 87 27.72 5.80 0.40
N ALA A 88 26.85 6.20 -0.54
CA ALA A 88 25.52 5.60 -0.70
C ALA A 88 25.59 4.10 -1.04
N LEU A 89 26.55 3.68 -1.86
CA LEU A 89 26.76 2.27 -2.19
C LEU A 89 27.35 1.47 -1.01
N ALA A 90 28.24 2.07 -0.23
CA ALA A 90 28.83 1.41 0.95
C ALA A 90 27.78 1.12 2.04
N GLU A 91 26.74 1.94 2.12
CA GLU A 91 25.60 1.77 3.04
C GLU A 91 24.47 0.92 2.47
N ALA A 92 24.59 0.49 1.22
CA ALA A 92 23.61 -0.39 0.60
C ALA A 92 23.69 -1.78 1.25
N GLU A 93 22.72 -2.10 2.10
CA GLU A 93 22.64 -3.41 2.75
C GLU A 93 21.89 -4.46 1.90
N ASP A 94 21.36 -4.08 0.73
CA ASP A 94 20.57 -4.98 -0.12
C ASP A 94 21.46 -5.93 -0.94
N GLY A 95 21.23 -7.24 -0.80
CA GLY A 95 21.82 -8.29 -1.66
C GLY A 95 21.21 -8.37 -3.06
N GLY A 96 20.73 -7.26 -3.61
CA GLY A 96 20.18 -7.15 -4.96
C GLY A 96 21.26 -6.91 -6.03
N ASP A 97 20.83 -6.79 -7.29
CA ASP A 97 21.69 -6.41 -8.41
C ASP A 97 22.00 -4.90 -8.32
N LEU A 98 22.93 -4.55 -7.43
CA LEU A 98 23.37 -3.19 -7.19
C LEU A 98 24.43 -2.78 -8.23
N PRO A 99 24.53 -1.49 -8.58
CA PRO A 99 25.64 -0.99 -9.38
C PRO A 99 27.00 -1.37 -8.76
N ALA A 100 27.96 -1.76 -9.61
CA ALA A 100 29.26 -2.25 -9.16
C ALA A 100 30.09 -1.21 -8.39
N ASP A 101 29.94 0.07 -8.74
CA ASP A 101 30.63 1.19 -8.13
C ASP A 101 29.88 2.53 -8.35
N GLY A 102 30.43 3.61 -7.79
CA GLY A 102 29.85 4.95 -7.89
C GLY A 102 29.77 5.49 -9.32
N GLU A 103 30.67 5.08 -10.22
CA GLU A 103 30.61 5.48 -11.63
C GLU A 103 29.51 4.72 -12.38
N ALA A 104 29.29 3.44 -12.06
CA ALA A 104 28.15 2.67 -12.57
C ALA A 104 26.82 3.28 -12.09
N LEU A 105 26.73 3.69 -10.81
CA LEU A 105 25.55 4.39 -10.28
C LEU A 105 25.34 5.75 -10.97
N ARG A 106 26.41 6.50 -11.19
CA ARG A 106 26.38 7.76 -11.96
C ARG A 106 25.88 7.53 -13.39
N ALA A 107 26.40 6.51 -14.08
CA ALA A 107 25.99 6.16 -15.43
C ALA A 107 24.51 5.79 -15.48
N ALA A 108 24.02 5.00 -14.51
CA ALA A 108 22.62 4.63 -14.39
C ALA A 108 21.70 5.85 -14.17
N ALA A 109 22.15 6.85 -13.39
CA ALA A 109 21.41 8.09 -13.19
C ALA A 109 21.33 8.95 -14.46
N LEU A 110 22.36 8.92 -15.31
CA LEU A 110 22.46 9.72 -16.53
C LEU A 110 21.86 9.04 -17.76
N ALA A 111 21.61 7.73 -17.69
CA ALA A 111 20.94 6.99 -18.74
C ALA A 111 19.50 7.50 -18.96
N PRO A 112 18.98 7.44 -20.19
CA PRO A 112 17.57 7.70 -20.45
C PRO A 112 16.70 6.75 -19.63
N ASP A 113 15.80 7.32 -18.84
CA ASP A 113 14.85 6.58 -18.03
C ASP A 113 13.44 7.09 -18.36
N PRO A 114 12.55 6.24 -18.89
CA PRO A 114 11.17 6.64 -19.07
C PRO A 114 10.58 6.86 -17.68
N ASP A 115 10.17 8.09 -17.37
CA ASP A 115 9.58 8.47 -16.07
C ASP A 115 8.20 7.82 -15.89
N VAL A 116 8.21 6.51 -15.67
CA VAL A 116 7.03 5.67 -15.57
C VAL A 116 6.84 5.34 -14.10
N ALA A 117 5.63 5.57 -13.60
CA ALA A 117 5.26 5.18 -12.26
C ALA A 117 5.38 3.66 -12.09
N PRO A 118 5.82 3.16 -10.92
CA PRO A 118 5.79 1.73 -10.64
C PRO A 118 4.39 1.16 -10.84
N ARG A 119 4.31 -0.05 -11.39
CA ARG A 119 3.04 -0.76 -11.48
C ARG A 119 2.82 -1.56 -10.18
N PRO A 120 1.68 -1.38 -9.49
CA PRO A 120 1.37 -2.21 -8.33
C PRO A 120 1.18 -3.66 -8.76
N LEU A 121 1.35 -4.58 -7.80
CA LEU A 121 1.07 -5.99 -8.02
C LEU A 121 -0.44 -6.17 -8.32
N PRO A 122 -0.79 -7.07 -9.26
CA PRO A 122 -2.17 -7.26 -9.67
C PRO A 122 -3.01 -7.88 -8.54
N THR A 123 -4.29 -7.51 -8.51
CA THR A 123 -5.35 -8.15 -7.73
C THR A 123 -6.16 -9.11 -8.61
N VAL A 124 -7.03 -9.94 -8.02
CA VAL A 124 -8.02 -10.74 -8.77
C VAL A 124 -8.87 -9.82 -9.63
N ALA A 125 -9.34 -8.69 -9.08
CA ALA A 125 -10.12 -7.72 -9.85
C ALA A 125 -9.35 -7.15 -11.05
N ASP A 126 -8.04 -6.87 -10.91
CA ASP A 126 -7.20 -6.40 -12.00
C ASP A 126 -7.06 -7.45 -13.11
N VAL A 127 -6.76 -8.71 -12.75
CA VAL A 127 -6.60 -9.79 -13.75
C VAL A 127 -7.92 -10.18 -14.39
N ALA A 128 -9.01 -10.20 -13.63
CA ALA A 128 -10.36 -10.43 -14.14
C ALA A 128 -10.72 -9.34 -15.14
N GLY A 129 -10.36 -8.09 -14.86
CA GLY A 129 -10.68 -6.99 -15.76
C GLY A 129 -9.91 -7.07 -17.06
N ALA A 130 -8.62 -7.38 -17.00
CA ALA A 130 -7.79 -7.60 -18.18
C ALA A 130 -8.29 -8.79 -19.03
N ALA A 131 -8.72 -9.89 -18.41
CA ALA A 131 -9.16 -11.09 -19.10
C ALA A 131 -10.56 -10.97 -19.72
N THR A 132 -11.46 -10.20 -19.10
CA THR A 132 -12.87 -10.07 -19.54
C THR A 132 -13.16 -8.78 -20.30
N GLY A 133 -12.22 -7.82 -20.33
CA GLY A 133 -12.40 -6.51 -20.94
C GLY A 133 -13.34 -5.57 -20.18
N ARG A 134 -13.61 -5.86 -18.90
CA ARG A 134 -14.49 -5.06 -18.02
C ARG A 134 -13.70 -4.50 -16.84
N ASP A 135 -13.96 -3.28 -16.42
CA ASP A 135 -13.25 -2.69 -15.27
C ASP A 135 -13.79 -3.21 -13.93
N TRP A 136 -13.45 -4.46 -13.58
CA TRP A 136 -13.86 -5.05 -12.29
C TRP A 136 -13.18 -4.36 -11.11
N ALA A 137 -11.96 -3.85 -11.25
CA ALA A 137 -11.26 -3.14 -10.18
C ALA A 137 -11.96 -1.82 -9.83
N GLY A 138 -12.32 -1.02 -10.84
CA GLY A 138 -13.15 0.18 -10.67
C GLY A 138 -14.52 -0.16 -10.10
N PHE A 139 -15.19 -1.18 -10.66
CA PHE A 139 -16.50 -1.62 -10.18
C PHE A 139 -16.50 -2.00 -8.68
N VAL A 140 -15.55 -2.83 -8.23
CA VAL A 140 -15.44 -3.21 -6.81
C VAL A 140 -15.19 -1.98 -5.93
N THR A 141 -14.29 -1.09 -6.36
CA THR A 141 -13.96 0.14 -5.64
C THR A 141 -15.18 1.04 -5.49
N ASP A 142 -15.98 1.21 -6.56
CA ASP A 142 -17.20 2.01 -6.55
C ASP A 142 -18.26 1.39 -5.63
N ARG A 143 -18.47 0.07 -5.69
CA ARG A 143 -19.47 -0.59 -4.85
C ARG A 143 -19.11 -0.54 -3.37
N LEU A 144 -17.86 -0.80 -3.04
CA LEU A 144 -17.37 -0.69 -1.67
C LEU A 144 -17.43 0.76 -1.19
N SER A 145 -17.08 1.73 -2.04
CA SER A 145 -17.15 3.15 -1.68
C SER A 145 -18.57 3.64 -1.43
N ALA A 146 -19.54 3.22 -2.25
CA ALA A 146 -20.94 3.55 -2.05
C ALA A 146 -21.47 2.98 -0.72
N TRP A 147 -21.14 1.71 -0.43
CA TRP A 147 -21.49 1.08 0.84
C TRP A 147 -20.82 1.78 2.02
N ALA A 148 -19.50 2.03 1.95
CA ALA A 148 -18.74 2.66 3.02
C ALA A 148 -19.23 4.08 3.32
N ALA A 149 -19.60 4.85 2.28
CA ALA A 149 -20.21 6.16 2.45
C ALA A 149 -21.54 6.11 3.21
N ALA A 150 -22.39 5.11 2.94
CA ALA A 150 -23.64 4.92 3.65
C ALA A 150 -23.43 4.37 5.08
N PHE A 151 -22.45 3.49 5.28
CA PHE A 151 -22.18 2.86 6.57
C PHE A 151 -21.49 3.80 7.56
N PHE A 152 -20.48 4.56 7.10
CA PHE A 152 -19.76 5.53 7.93
C PHE A 152 -20.46 6.90 8.00
N ASP A 153 -21.66 7.03 7.41
CA ASP A 153 -22.42 8.28 7.48
C ASP A 153 -22.74 8.67 8.93
N ALA A 154 -22.31 9.87 9.31
CA ALA A 154 -22.55 10.47 10.61
C ALA A 154 -23.86 11.29 10.65
N GLY A 155 -24.86 10.92 9.85
CA GLY A 155 -26.19 11.53 9.83
C GLY A 155 -26.39 12.61 8.76
N GLN A 156 -25.63 12.57 7.66
CA GLN A 156 -25.91 13.43 6.50
C GLN A 156 -27.07 12.89 5.67
N ALA A 157 -27.23 11.56 5.58
CA ALA A 157 -28.31 10.95 4.83
C ALA A 157 -29.62 10.97 5.63
N ALA A 158 -30.72 11.29 4.93
CA ALA A 158 -32.06 11.23 5.52
C ALA A 158 -32.49 9.80 5.89
N TRP A 159 -31.95 8.81 5.18
CA TRP A 159 -32.21 7.39 5.40
C TRP A 159 -30.95 6.72 5.91
N ARG A 160 -31.04 6.07 7.07
CA ARG A 160 -29.91 5.35 7.68
C ARG A 160 -29.87 3.91 7.20
N SER A 161 -28.67 3.34 7.12
CA SER A 161 -28.51 1.91 6.85
C SER A 161 -29.25 1.08 7.92
N PRO A 162 -30.08 0.09 7.53
CA PRO A 162 -30.75 -0.82 8.45
C PRO A 162 -29.79 -1.68 9.30
N TRP A 163 -28.53 -1.79 8.87
CA TRP A 163 -27.52 -2.67 9.48
C TRP A 163 -26.40 -1.90 10.19
N ARG A 164 -26.60 -0.60 10.46
CA ARG A 164 -25.60 0.29 11.07
C ARG A 164 -25.08 -0.14 12.45
N ASP A 165 -25.84 -0.97 13.16
CA ASP A 165 -25.49 -1.46 14.50
C ASP A 165 -24.69 -2.77 14.44
N LEU A 166 -24.47 -3.33 13.24
CA LEU A 166 -23.55 -4.45 13.00
C LEU A 166 -22.12 -3.95 12.77
N GLY A 167 -21.14 -4.85 12.91
CA GLY A 167 -19.78 -4.60 12.43
C GLY A 167 -19.73 -4.40 10.91
N PRO A 168 -18.72 -3.67 10.38
CA PRO A 168 -18.58 -3.39 8.95
C PRO A 168 -18.82 -4.60 8.03
N TYR A 169 -18.20 -5.75 8.30
CA TYR A 169 -18.33 -6.92 7.43
C TYR A 169 -19.74 -7.49 7.44
N ALA A 170 -20.33 -7.66 8.63
CA ALA A 170 -21.67 -8.20 8.77
C ALA A 170 -22.73 -7.29 8.13
N ALA A 171 -22.56 -5.96 8.27
CA ALA A 171 -23.42 -4.97 7.62
C ALA A 171 -23.29 -5.01 6.09
N TRP A 172 -22.06 -5.04 5.57
CA TRP A 172 -21.81 -5.18 4.13
C TRP A 172 -22.41 -6.46 3.57
N ARG A 173 -22.18 -7.60 4.24
CA ARG A 173 -22.70 -8.91 3.80
C ARG A 173 -24.22 -8.89 3.73
N ALA A 174 -24.89 -8.31 4.72
CA ALA A 174 -26.35 -8.20 4.74
C ALA A 174 -26.90 -7.38 3.54
N GLU A 175 -26.23 -6.28 3.19
CA GLU A 175 -26.59 -5.47 2.02
C GLU A 175 -26.26 -6.19 0.70
N ALA A 176 -25.08 -6.79 0.60
CA ALA A 176 -24.60 -7.50 -0.57
C ALA A 176 -25.49 -8.69 -0.94
N LEU A 177 -26.18 -9.32 0.03
CA LEU A 177 -27.14 -10.41 -0.21
C LEU A 177 -28.44 -9.97 -0.90
N VAL A 178 -28.80 -8.69 -0.84
CA VAL A 178 -30.02 -8.16 -1.46
C VAL A 178 -29.74 -7.28 -2.68
N ASP A 179 -28.51 -6.79 -2.81
CA ASP A 179 -28.09 -5.92 -3.89
C ASP A 179 -27.93 -6.66 -5.23
N ARG A 180 -28.74 -6.26 -6.22
CA ARG A 180 -28.76 -6.85 -7.58
C ARG A 180 -27.80 -6.19 -8.56
N THR A 181 -27.15 -5.09 -8.17
CA THR A 181 -26.29 -4.32 -9.06
C THR A 181 -25.15 -5.16 -9.65
N PRO A 182 -24.42 -6.01 -8.90
CA PRO A 182 -23.32 -6.83 -9.45
C PRO A 182 -23.81 -7.80 -10.53
N GLU A 183 -24.93 -8.48 -10.29
CA GLU A 183 -25.53 -9.40 -11.26
C GLU A 183 -26.01 -8.65 -12.51
N THR A 184 -26.58 -7.45 -12.34
CA THR A 184 -27.01 -6.60 -13.46
C THR A 184 -25.82 -6.10 -14.29
N MET A 185 -24.68 -5.85 -13.65
CA MET A 185 -23.42 -5.49 -14.32
C MET A 185 -22.65 -6.70 -14.86
N GLY A 186 -23.25 -7.90 -14.81
CA GLY A 186 -22.75 -9.12 -15.45
C GLY A 186 -21.88 -10.01 -14.57
N LEU A 187 -21.86 -9.79 -13.25
CA LEU A 187 -21.27 -10.72 -12.28
C LEU A 187 -22.35 -11.69 -11.79
N ALA A 188 -22.79 -12.58 -12.68
CA ALA A 188 -23.88 -13.51 -12.40
C ALA A 188 -23.52 -14.44 -11.24
N GLY A 189 -24.46 -14.63 -10.30
CA GLY A 189 -24.25 -15.48 -9.13
C GLY A 189 -23.56 -14.79 -7.95
N PHE A 190 -23.27 -13.48 -8.02
CA PHE A 190 -22.60 -12.74 -6.96
C PHE A 190 -23.27 -12.90 -5.59
N ARG A 191 -24.60 -12.77 -5.52
CA ARG A 191 -25.31 -12.90 -4.23
C ARG A 191 -25.20 -14.31 -3.65
N ARG A 192 -25.16 -15.34 -4.50
CA ARG A 192 -24.92 -16.73 -4.09
C ARG A 192 -23.49 -16.93 -3.57
N ALA A 193 -22.51 -16.31 -4.21
CA ALA A 193 -21.12 -16.34 -3.73
C ALA A 193 -21.01 -15.70 -2.34
N VAL A 194 -21.64 -14.53 -2.13
CA VAL A 194 -21.69 -13.87 -0.82
C VAL A 194 -22.47 -14.69 0.22
N GLU A 195 -23.55 -15.35 -0.17
CA GLU A 195 -24.32 -16.25 0.71
C GLU A 195 -23.47 -17.42 1.23
N GLY A 196 -22.58 -17.94 0.40
CA GLY A 196 -21.61 -18.99 0.77
C GLY A 196 -20.52 -18.53 1.74
N LEU A 197 -20.32 -17.23 1.93
CA LEU A 197 -19.34 -16.71 2.89
C LEU A 197 -19.88 -16.76 4.32
N PRO A 198 -19.02 -17.05 5.33
CA PRO A 198 -19.38 -16.97 6.75
C PRO A 198 -19.93 -15.61 7.17
N GLY A 199 -20.68 -15.58 8.28
CA GLY A 199 -21.18 -14.32 8.86
C GLY A 199 -20.14 -13.53 9.65
N ASP A 200 -19.12 -14.21 10.18
CA ASP A 200 -18.01 -13.61 10.91
C ASP A 200 -16.87 -13.18 9.96
N ALA A 201 -16.27 -12.02 10.22
CA ALA A 201 -15.24 -11.45 9.37
C ALA A 201 -13.93 -12.27 9.37
N SER A 202 -13.55 -12.85 10.51
CA SER A 202 -12.34 -13.66 10.64
C SER A 202 -12.49 -14.98 9.88
N ASP A 203 -13.67 -15.59 9.97
CA ASP A 203 -14.01 -16.78 9.19
C ASP A 203 -14.05 -16.48 7.69
N ALA A 204 -14.62 -15.33 7.30
CA ALA A 204 -14.65 -14.90 5.92
C ALA A 204 -13.26 -14.62 5.33
N LEU A 205 -12.35 -14.02 6.12
CA LEU A 205 -10.94 -13.86 5.74
C LEU A 205 -10.30 -15.21 5.44
N GLU A 206 -10.50 -16.20 6.31
CA GLU A 206 -9.96 -17.54 6.11
C GLU A 206 -10.49 -18.20 4.83
N VAL A 207 -11.81 -18.22 4.64
CA VAL A 207 -12.45 -18.82 3.45
C VAL A 207 -12.00 -18.11 2.17
N ALA A 208 -12.00 -16.78 2.16
CA ALA A 208 -11.63 -16.00 0.99
C ALA A 208 -10.13 -16.14 0.67
N THR A 209 -9.24 -16.13 1.68
CA THR A 209 -7.80 -16.37 1.50
C THR A 209 -7.53 -17.73 0.86
N ARG A 210 -8.20 -18.79 1.33
CA ARG A 210 -8.05 -20.12 0.75
C ARG A 210 -8.56 -20.16 -0.70
N ARG A 211 -9.68 -19.48 -0.98
CA ARG A 211 -10.24 -19.44 -2.33
C ARG A 211 -9.32 -18.78 -3.35
N ILE A 212 -8.61 -17.72 -2.96
CA ILE A 212 -7.64 -17.05 -3.83
C ILE A 212 -6.27 -17.77 -3.86
N GLY A 213 -6.02 -18.76 -2.99
CA GLY A 213 -4.77 -19.51 -2.99
C GLY A 213 -3.52 -18.69 -2.65
N MET A 214 -3.66 -17.64 -1.83
CA MET A 214 -2.54 -16.75 -1.50
C MET A 214 -1.61 -17.39 -0.46
N PRO A 215 -0.28 -17.52 -0.73
CA PRO A 215 0.67 -18.10 0.22
C PRO A 215 0.83 -17.26 1.49
N ALA A 216 1.11 -17.93 2.62
CA ALA A 216 1.27 -17.29 3.93
C ALA A 216 2.22 -16.08 3.92
N ALA A 217 3.37 -16.22 3.25
CA ALA A 217 4.40 -15.18 3.16
C ALA A 217 3.96 -13.91 2.40
N ALA A 218 2.98 -14.03 1.50
CA ALA A 218 2.50 -12.95 0.65
C ALA A 218 1.22 -12.26 1.17
N LEU A 219 0.54 -12.86 2.16
CA LEU A 219 -0.75 -12.38 2.66
C LEU A 219 -0.72 -10.94 3.17
N GLU A 220 0.34 -10.55 3.87
CA GLU A 220 0.48 -9.18 4.37
C GLU A 220 0.59 -8.17 3.21
N ALA A 221 1.45 -8.47 2.24
CA ALA A 221 1.65 -7.61 1.07
C ALA A 221 0.38 -7.50 0.23
N TYR A 222 -0.33 -8.61 0.03
CA TYR A 222 -1.59 -8.64 -0.68
C TYR A 222 -2.71 -7.90 0.06
N GLY A 223 -2.84 -8.10 1.37
CA GLY A 223 -3.78 -7.34 2.20
C GLY A 223 -3.51 -5.84 2.16
N HIS A 224 -2.24 -5.43 2.21
CA HIS A 224 -1.85 -4.03 2.05
C HIS A 224 -2.23 -3.50 0.65
N ARG A 225 -1.95 -4.26 -0.42
CA ARG A 225 -2.37 -3.95 -1.80
C ARG A 225 -3.88 -3.73 -1.91
N LEU A 226 -4.69 -4.62 -1.33
CA LEU A 226 -6.15 -4.51 -1.30
C LEU A 226 -6.64 -3.27 -0.54
N LEU A 227 -6.03 -2.95 0.61
CA LEU A 227 -6.39 -1.74 1.35
C LEU A 227 -5.99 -0.46 0.62
N MET A 228 -4.90 -0.48 -0.15
CA MET A 228 -4.48 0.66 -0.98
C MET A 228 -5.41 0.94 -2.16
N THR A 229 -6.17 -0.05 -2.68
CA THR A 229 -7.19 0.22 -3.73
C THR A 229 -8.32 1.10 -3.23
N ILE A 230 -8.54 1.12 -1.91
CA ILE A 230 -9.59 1.89 -1.23
C ILE A 230 -8.97 2.81 -0.16
N GLY A 231 -7.78 3.36 -0.45
CA GLY A 231 -6.93 4.05 0.52
C GLY A 231 -7.60 5.14 1.37
N GLY A 232 -8.58 5.87 0.81
CA GLY A 232 -9.37 6.84 1.56
C GLY A 232 -10.21 6.19 2.68
N TRP A 233 -10.95 5.12 2.35
CA TRP A 233 -11.75 4.37 3.31
C TRP A 233 -10.89 3.58 4.30
N SER A 234 -9.78 3.00 3.82
CA SER A 234 -8.80 2.34 4.69
C SER A 234 -8.21 3.31 5.71
N GLY A 235 -7.82 4.51 5.28
CA GLY A 235 -7.29 5.56 6.16
C GLY A 235 -8.33 6.05 7.18
N HIS A 236 -9.59 6.22 6.75
CA HIS A 236 -10.69 6.57 7.64
C HIS A 236 -10.94 5.48 8.70
N ALA A 237 -11.05 4.22 8.27
CA ALA A 237 -11.21 3.09 9.19
C ALA A 237 -9.99 2.96 10.13
N ARG A 238 -8.77 3.22 9.66
CA ARG A 238 -7.56 3.24 10.50
C ARG A 238 -7.64 4.32 11.57
N GLN A 239 -8.13 5.51 11.24
CA GLN A 239 -8.31 6.61 12.19
C GLN A 239 -9.30 6.24 13.29
N ARG A 240 -10.43 5.60 12.95
CA ARG A 240 -11.38 5.09 13.96
C ARG A 240 -10.74 4.07 14.91
N VAL A 241 -10.00 3.11 14.34
CA VAL A 241 -9.23 2.13 15.12
C VAL A 241 -8.24 2.84 16.04
N TRP A 242 -7.51 3.85 15.53
CA TRP A 242 -6.55 4.63 16.31
C TRP A 242 -7.21 5.33 17.50
N GLU A 243 -8.36 5.98 17.30
CA GLU A 243 -9.10 6.64 18.38
C GLU A 243 -9.61 5.65 19.42
N SER A 244 -10.10 4.50 18.99
CA SER A 244 -10.51 3.42 19.91
C SER A 244 -9.33 2.89 20.72
N GLU A 245 -8.16 2.68 20.10
CA GLU A 245 -6.91 2.27 20.76
C GLU A 245 -6.48 3.27 21.84
N LEU A 246 -6.56 4.59 21.58
CA LEU A 246 -6.25 5.65 22.56
C LEU A 246 -7.14 5.60 23.81
N HIS A 247 -8.37 5.08 23.66
CA HIS A 247 -9.32 4.91 24.75
C HIS A 247 -9.34 3.49 25.34
N GLY A 248 -8.40 2.61 24.93
CA GLY A 248 -8.34 1.22 25.38
C GLY A 248 -9.54 0.38 24.96
N ARG A 249 -10.25 0.76 23.88
CA ARG A 249 -11.39 0.03 23.34
C ARG A 249 -10.97 -0.79 22.12
N PRO A 250 -11.44 -2.04 21.98
CA PRO A 250 -11.21 -2.81 20.77
C PRO A 250 -12.03 -2.24 19.61
N ASP A 251 -11.45 -2.22 18.41
CA ASP A 251 -12.12 -1.83 17.18
C ASP A 251 -11.53 -2.63 16.02
N ALA A 252 -12.38 -3.41 15.35
CA ALA A 252 -11.98 -4.28 14.24
C ALA A 252 -12.29 -3.66 12.87
N SER A 253 -12.70 -2.38 12.80
CA SER A 253 -13.31 -1.81 11.59
C SER A 253 -12.45 -1.96 10.34
N LEU A 254 -11.14 -1.74 10.46
CA LEU A 254 -10.21 -1.87 9.33
C LEU A 254 -9.95 -3.34 8.94
N LEU A 255 -9.93 -4.25 9.91
CA LEU A 255 -9.80 -5.69 9.63
C LEU A 255 -11.05 -6.20 8.90
N GLU A 256 -12.24 -5.79 9.34
CA GLU A 256 -13.49 -6.12 8.69
C GLU A 256 -13.61 -5.49 7.29
N LEU A 257 -13.07 -4.28 7.08
CA LEU A 257 -12.99 -3.67 5.76
C LEU A 257 -12.07 -4.47 4.81
N LEU A 258 -10.94 -4.98 5.32
CA LEU A 258 -10.09 -5.91 4.57
C LEU A 258 -10.85 -7.21 4.25
N ALA A 259 -11.63 -7.74 5.18
CA ALA A 259 -12.46 -8.94 4.96
C ALA A 259 -13.48 -8.72 3.83
N ILE A 260 -14.13 -7.56 3.78
CA ILE A 260 -15.04 -7.17 2.68
C ILE A 260 -14.28 -7.15 1.35
N ARG A 261 -13.12 -6.48 1.30
CA ARG A 261 -12.36 -6.36 0.07
C ARG A 261 -11.86 -7.73 -0.41
N LEU A 262 -11.44 -8.61 0.49
CA LEU A 262 -11.01 -9.97 0.15
C LEU A 262 -12.19 -10.85 -0.28
N ALA A 263 -13.35 -10.70 0.34
CA ALA A 263 -14.59 -11.39 -0.06
C ALA A 263 -14.98 -11.07 -1.52
N TRP A 264 -14.78 -9.82 -1.97
CA TRP A 264 -14.95 -9.46 -3.38
C TRP A 264 -14.00 -10.22 -4.31
N GLU A 265 -12.74 -10.44 -3.92
CA GLU A 265 -11.78 -11.21 -4.73
C GLU A 265 -12.25 -12.66 -4.89
N ALA A 266 -12.64 -13.31 -3.79
CA ALA A 266 -13.17 -14.67 -3.83
C ALA A 266 -14.46 -14.77 -4.67
N ALA A 267 -15.40 -13.83 -4.48
CA ALA A 267 -16.64 -13.80 -5.24
C ALA A 267 -16.41 -13.57 -6.74
N LEU A 268 -15.41 -12.75 -7.13
CA LEU A 268 -15.03 -12.57 -8.53
C LEU A 268 -14.54 -13.89 -9.15
N LEU A 269 -13.67 -14.64 -8.47
CA LEU A 269 -13.21 -15.93 -8.97
C LEU A 269 -14.36 -16.94 -9.10
N ASP A 270 -15.28 -16.97 -8.13
CA ASP A 270 -16.45 -17.87 -8.18
C ASP A 270 -17.42 -17.52 -9.31
N CYS A 271 -17.73 -16.24 -9.49
CA CYS A 271 -18.68 -15.80 -10.51
C CYS A 271 -18.09 -15.85 -11.93
N LEU A 272 -16.76 -15.82 -12.06
CA LEU A 272 -16.05 -15.89 -13.33
C LEU A 272 -15.38 -17.25 -13.56
N ALA A 273 -15.81 -18.29 -12.84
CA ALA A 273 -15.26 -19.65 -12.98
C ALA A 273 -15.40 -20.22 -14.41
N ASP A 274 -16.43 -19.79 -15.16
CA ASP A 274 -16.63 -20.16 -16.56
C ASP A 274 -15.69 -19.42 -17.54
N ALA A 275 -14.82 -18.54 -17.04
CA ALA A 275 -13.78 -17.85 -17.81
C ALA A 275 -12.38 -18.32 -17.38
N PRO A 276 -11.86 -19.45 -17.91
CA PRO A 276 -10.58 -20.02 -17.51
C PRO A 276 -9.38 -19.07 -17.61
N ALA A 277 -9.48 -18.06 -18.48
CA ALA A 277 -8.47 -17.02 -18.61
C ALA A 277 -8.26 -16.21 -17.32
N VAL A 278 -9.33 -16.00 -16.52
CA VAL A 278 -9.25 -15.29 -15.23
C VAL A 278 -8.46 -16.10 -14.23
N GLU A 279 -8.83 -17.36 -14.02
CA GLU A 279 -8.12 -18.28 -13.12
C GLU A 279 -6.65 -18.44 -13.54
N MET A 280 -6.38 -18.66 -14.83
CA MET A 280 -5.01 -18.79 -15.32
C MET A 280 -4.18 -17.51 -15.11
N ALA A 281 -4.75 -16.34 -15.38
CA ALA A 281 -4.09 -15.06 -15.14
C ALA A 281 -3.83 -14.82 -13.65
N TRP A 282 -4.77 -15.21 -12.78
CA TRP A 282 -4.59 -15.12 -11.33
C TRP A 282 -3.49 -16.06 -10.83
N HIS A 283 -3.47 -17.32 -11.28
CA HIS A 283 -2.40 -18.27 -10.94
C HIS A 283 -1.02 -17.76 -11.38
N ALA A 284 -0.93 -17.11 -12.56
CA ALA A 284 0.31 -16.47 -12.99
C ALA A 284 0.69 -15.27 -12.09
N ALA A 285 -0.29 -14.47 -11.66
CA ALA A 285 -0.10 -13.35 -10.76
C ALA A 285 0.41 -13.77 -9.37
N LEU A 286 0.00 -14.92 -8.84
CA LEU A 286 0.51 -15.46 -7.57
C LEU A 286 2.04 -15.61 -7.58
N GLY A 287 2.63 -15.94 -8.74
CA GLY A 287 4.08 -16.01 -8.90
C GLY A 287 4.78 -14.67 -8.61
N ALA A 288 4.17 -13.55 -8.99
CA ALA A 288 4.71 -12.21 -8.75
C ALA A 288 4.67 -11.80 -7.27
N TYR A 289 3.79 -12.40 -6.47
CA TYR A 289 3.80 -12.24 -5.00
C TYR A 289 4.80 -13.17 -4.32
N ALA A 290 5.06 -14.35 -4.90
CA ALA A 290 6.03 -15.32 -4.37
C ALA A 290 7.48 -14.86 -4.59
N THR A 291 7.78 -14.27 -5.75
CA THR A 291 9.02 -13.52 -5.96
C THR A 291 8.85 -12.18 -5.29
N SER A 292 9.47 -11.97 -4.12
CA SER A 292 9.40 -10.71 -3.37
C SER A 292 9.40 -9.52 -4.34
N PRO A 293 8.52 -8.50 -4.18
CA PRO A 293 8.50 -7.30 -5.03
C PRO A 293 9.81 -6.49 -5.01
N ALA A 294 10.84 -7.02 -4.35
CA ALA A 294 12.14 -6.44 -4.14
C ALA A 294 13.10 -6.40 -5.33
N SER A 295 12.84 -7.13 -6.42
CA SER A 295 13.80 -7.18 -7.53
C SER A 295 13.41 -6.28 -8.71
N HIS A 296 13.04 -5.01 -8.48
CA HIS A 296 13.10 -4.03 -9.57
C HIS A 296 14.46 -3.32 -9.49
N PRO A 297 15.47 -3.70 -10.31
CA PRO A 297 16.81 -3.11 -10.22
C PRO A 297 16.77 -1.59 -10.37
N ALA A 298 15.81 -1.08 -11.14
CA ALA A 298 15.64 0.36 -11.27
C ALA A 298 15.30 1.06 -9.95
N LEU A 299 14.50 0.44 -9.07
CA LEU A 299 14.12 1.01 -7.78
C LEU A 299 15.30 1.02 -6.80
N ALA A 300 16.14 -0.03 -6.82
CA ALA A 300 17.35 -0.06 -6.01
C ALA A 300 18.30 1.08 -6.38
N VAL A 301 18.52 1.30 -7.69
CA VAL A 301 19.26 2.45 -8.20
C VAL A 301 18.63 3.77 -7.72
N ASP A 302 17.31 3.93 -7.82
CA ASP A 302 16.66 5.18 -7.44
C ASP A 302 16.77 5.46 -5.93
N CYS A 303 16.71 4.43 -5.10
CA CYS A 303 16.93 4.56 -3.65
C CYS A 303 18.38 4.94 -3.33
N LEU A 304 19.36 4.37 -4.04
CA LEU A 304 20.77 4.75 -3.90
C LEU A 304 21.01 6.20 -4.31
N LEU A 305 20.36 6.66 -5.39
CA LEU A 305 20.46 8.05 -5.83
C LEU A 305 19.81 9.02 -4.83
N GLN A 306 18.70 8.62 -4.22
CA GLN A 306 18.08 9.37 -3.13
C GLN A 306 19.03 9.46 -1.93
N LEU A 307 19.65 8.35 -1.52
CA LEU A 307 20.62 8.33 -0.43
C LEU A 307 21.84 9.20 -0.75
N ALA A 308 22.37 9.14 -1.97
CA ALA A 308 23.47 10.00 -2.42
C ALA A 308 23.09 11.49 -2.39
N TYR A 309 21.84 11.83 -2.73
CA TYR A 309 21.32 13.19 -2.63
C TYR A 309 21.24 13.67 -1.17
N GLU A 310 20.82 12.79 -0.25
CA GLU A 310 20.78 13.06 1.19
C GLU A 310 22.19 13.23 1.77
N ARG A 311 23.14 12.38 1.37
CA ARG A 311 24.56 12.49 1.75
C ARG A 311 25.17 13.81 1.28
N ALA A 312 24.89 14.20 0.03
CA ALA A 312 25.29 15.50 -0.49
C ALA A 312 24.71 16.66 0.34
N TRP A 313 23.44 16.59 0.72
CA TRP A 313 22.81 17.60 1.59
C TRP A 313 23.44 17.62 2.99
N GLN A 314 23.69 16.46 3.61
CA GLN A 314 24.33 16.36 4.92
C GLN A 314 25.75 16.95 4.89
N ARG A 315 26.54 16.69 3.84
CA ARG A 315 27.85 17.29 3.66
C ARG A 315 27.76 18.81 3.57
N GLU A 316 26.89 19.33 2.70
CA GLU A 316 26.70 20.78 2.55
C GLU A 316 26.27 21.43 3.87
N LEU A 317 25.34 20.81 4.58
CA LEU A 317 24.86 21.30 5.87
C LEU A 317 25.97 21.27 6.93
N ALA A 318 26.71 20.18 7.04
CA ALA A 318 27.83 20.05 7.97
C ALA A 318 28.93 21.09 7.68
N ALA A 319 29.19 21.38 6.40
CA ALA A 319 30.14 22.43 6.00
C ALA A 319 29.69 23.81 6.48
N ARG A 320 28.39 24.13 6.39
CA ARG A 320 27.83 25.40 6.88
C ARG A 320 28.00 25.58 8.38
N PHE A 321 27.89 24.51 9.17
CA PHE A 321 28.12 24.58 10.61
C PHE A 321 29.60 24.78 10.98
N ARG A 322 30.54 24.31 10.14
CA ARG A 322 31.99 24.54 10.34
C ARG A 322 32.39 25.96 10.01
N THR A 323 31.73 26.59 9.04
CA THR A 323 31.89 28.01 8.72
C THR A 323 31.00 28.83 9.64
N ARG A 324 31.49 29.26 10.81
CA ARG A 324 30.79 30.26 11.60
C ARG A 324 31.03 31.63 10.95
N PRO A 325 30.06 32.25 10.26
CA PRO A 325 30.22 33.64 9.87
C PRO A 325 30.41 34.46 11.15
N GLU A 326 31.38 35.37 11.15
CA GLU A 326 31.49 36.39 12.20
C GLU A 326 30.15 37.10 12.28
N ALA A 327 29.46 36.96 13.41
CA ALA A 327 28.16 37.59 13.59
C ALA A 327 28.38 39.10 13.56
N ALA A 328 27.83 39.77 12.56
CA ALA A 328 27.70 41.22 12.61
C ALA A 328 26.97 41.57 13.92
N PRO A 329 27.37 42.64 14.63
CA PRO A 329 26.69 43.06 15.84
C PRO A 329 25.26 43.49 15.46
N ALA A 330 24.33 42.56 15.60
CA ALA A 330 22.90 42.78 15.39
C ALA A 330 22.26 43.00 16.76
N GLU A 331 21.50 44.08 16.91
CA GLU A 331 20.65 44.29 18.08
C GLU A 331 19.74 43.07 18.27
N ARG A 332 19.81 42.47 19.46
CA ARG A 332 19.03 41.29 19.78
C ARG A 332 17.57 41.71 19.92
N PRO A 333 16.64 41.12 19.15
CA PRO A 333 15.23 41.49 19.25
C PRO A 333 14.71 41.20 20.65
N ALA A 334 13.78 42.04 21.13
CA ALA A 334 13.17 41.88 22.45
C ALA A 334 12.45 40.52 22.61
N VAL A 335 11.94 39.96 21.50
CA VAL A 335 11.36 38.62 21.41
C VAL A 335 11.72 38.01 20.05
N GLN A 336 12.09 36.73 20.05
CA GLN A 336 12.16 35.89 18.87
C GLN A 336 11.35 34.63 19.14
N ALA A 337 10.25 34.44 18.41
CA ALA A 337 9.38 33.28 18.52
C ALA A 337 9.38 32.52 17.20
N VAL A 338 9.49 31.19 17.29
CA VAL A 338 9.31 30.26 16.16
C VAL A 338 8.02 29.51 16.42
N PHE A 339 7.07 29.64 15.50
CA PHE A 339 5.83 28.89 15.54
C PHE A 339 5.99 27.70 14.60
N CYS A 340 6.11 26.50 15.16
CA CYS A 340 5.99 25.27 14.40
C CYS A 340 4.51 24.87 14.36
N ILE A 341 4.05 24.39 13.20
CA ILE A 341 2.72 23.82 13.02
C ILE A 341 2.86 22.31 13.14
N ASP A 342 3.11 21.86 14.36
CA ASP A 342 3.20 20.46 14.72
C ASP A 342 2.04 20.15 15.68
#